data_AF-A0A3M1CJ08-F1
#
_entry.id   AF-A0A3M1CJ08-F1
#
_cell.length_a   1.000
_cell.length_b   1.000
_cell.length_c   1.000
_cell.angle_alpha   90.00
_cell.angle_beta   90.00
_cell.angle_gamma   90.00
#
_symmetry.space_group_name_H-M   'P 1'
#
loop_
_entity.id
_entity.type
_entity.pdbx_description
1 polymer ?
#
loop_
_entity_poly.entity_id
_entity_poly.type
_entity_poly.pdbx_seq_one_letter_code
_entity_poly.pdbx_strand_id
1 'polypeptide(L)'
;AEALLAFGCNPLEQLGGGVTQQQLGSLGLLFAADTHSNGFTEMARLVVPLRGPFESEGSYTNEAGRVQALRPVVPAPEGCRAGWQVVAALAEGLGAEGFEYGSVFQVSEELAGSVGAFAGLTLGELPELGQTLSSGAGQKTGESDAGLDAGSTDE
;
A
#
# COMPACT_ATOMS: atom_id res chain seq x y z
N ALA A 1 -20.47 2.34 -19.79
CA ALA A 1 -20.48 3.36 -18.72
C ALA A 1 -19.09 3.36 -18.10
N GLU A 2 -18.48 4.53 -17.94
CA GLU A 2 -17.14 4.68 -17.36
C GLU A 2 -17.23 4.94 -15.85
N ALA A 3 -16.26 4.42 -15.09
CA ALA A 3 -16.21 4.56 -13.64
C ALA A 3 -14.79 4.93 -13.17
N LEU A 4 -14.71 5.73 -12.11
CA LEU A 4 -13.47 6.02 -11.40
C LEU A 4 -13.59 5.55 -9.96
N LEU A 5 -12.64 4.71 -9.53
CA LEU A 5 -12.50 4.24 -8.16
C LEU A 5 -11.25 4.88 -7.56
N ALA A 6 -11.44 5.85 -6.66
CA ALA A 6 -10.36 6.53 -5.97
C ALA A 6 -10.15 5.90 -4.59
N PHE A 7 -8.90 5.55 -4.27
CA PHE A 7 -8.50 4.99 -2.97
C PHE A 7 -7.45 5.88 -2.34
N GLY A 8 -7.79 6.52 -1.21
CA GLY A 8 -6.92 7.41 -0.45
C GLY A 8 -6.37 8.59 -1.26
N CYS A 9 -7.10 9.01 -2.29
CA CYS A 9 -6.65 10.03 -3.22
C CYS A 9 -7.79 10.99 -3.58
N ASN A 10 -7.43 12.26 -3.79
CA ASN A 10 -8.30 13.31 -4.28
C ASN A 10 -7.76 13.82 -5.62
N PRO A 11 -8.25 13.29 -6.75
CA PRO A 11 -7.74 13.64 -8.08
C PRO A 11 -7.85 15.13 -8.42
N LEU A 12 -8.83 15.85 -7.86
CA LEU A 12 -9.03 17.28 -8.12
C LEU A 12 -7.87 18.12 -7.58
N GLU A 13 -7.34 17.76 -6.42
CA GLU A 13 -6.25 18.47 -5.76
C GLU A 13 -4.89 17.94 -6.22
N GLN A 14 -4.73 16.62 -6.30
CA GLN A 14 -3.44 15.98 -6.52
C GLN A 14 -2.95 16.05 -7.98
N LEU A 15 -3.85 16.22 -8.94
CA LEU A 15 -3.49 16.30 -10.36
C LEU A 15 -3.28 17.74 -10.86
N GLY A 16 -3.35 18.74 -9.99
CA GLY A 16 -2.98 20.12 -10.33
C GLY A 16 -3.73 20.71 -11.54
N GLY A 17 -5.02 20.37 -11.71
CA GLY A 17 -5.84 20.81 -12.84
C GLY A 17 -5.81 19.90 -14.07
N GLY A 18 -5.12 18.75 -14.01
CA GLY A 18 -5.18 17.72 -15.05
C GLY A 18 -6.56 17.10 -15.25
N VAL A 19 -7.45 17.25 -14.25
CA VAL A 19 -8.85 16.82 -14.30
C VAL A 19 -9.72 17.90 -13.65
N THR A 20 -10.89 18.16 -14.24
CA THR A 20 -11.87 19.13 -13.72
C THR A 20 -13.07 18.43 -13.07
N GLN A 21 -13.79 19.14 -12.19
CA GLN A 21 -15.04 18.65 -11.60
C GLN A 21 -16.08 18.28 -12.67
N GLN A 22 -16.16 19.05 -13.75
CA GLN A 22 -17.11 18.78 -14.84
C GLN A 22 -16.79 17.46 -15.56
N GLN A 23 -15.50 17.16 -15.80
CA GLN A 23 -15.09 15.89 -16.40
C GLN A 23 -15.42 14.71 -15.48
N LEU A 24 -15.10 14.83 -14.17
CA LEU A 24 -15.47 13.78 -13.20
C LEU A 24 -16.97 13.59 -13.10
N GLY A 25 -17.74 14.68 -13.10
CA GLY A 25 -19.21 14.64 -13.04
C GLY A 25 -19.87 14.01 -14.27
N SER A 26 -19.14 13.87 -15.39
CA SER A 26 -19.64 13.18 -16.59
C SER A 26 -19.50 11.65 -16.53
N LEU A 27 -18.72 11.12 -15.57
CA LEU A 27 -18.55 9.68 -15.39
C LEU A 27 -19.82 9.04 -14.82
N GLY A 28 -20.07 7.79 -15.20
CA GLY A 28 -21.26 7.05 -14.76
C GLY A 28 -21.20 6.65 -13.28
N LEU A 29 -19.99 6.55 -12.72
CA LEU A 29 -19.77 6.25 -11.32
C LEU A 29 -18.47 6.91 -10.81
N LEU A 30 -18.61 7.64 -9.71
CA LEU A 30 -17.50 8.05 -8.87
C LEU A 30 -17.59 7.30 -7.54
N PHE A 31 -16.58 6.50 -7.24
CA PHE A 31 -16.43 5.77 -5.98
C PHE A 31 -15.22 6.33 -5.24
N ALA A 32 -15.40 6.66 -3.96
CA ALA A 32 -14.33 7.15 -3.10
C ALA A 32 -14.16 6.22 -1.89
N ALA A 33 -12.97 5.69 -1.69
CA ALA A 33 -12.56 5.07 -0.45
C ALA A 33 -11.49 5.94 0.21
N ASP A 34 -11.80 6.56 1.34
CA ASP A 34 -10.89 7.53 1.97
C ASP A 34 -11.01 7.48 3.51
N THR A 35 -9.98 7.98 4.18
CA THR A 35 -9.92 8.12 5.63
C THR A 35 -10.62 9.38 6.13
N HIS A 36 -10.75 10.40 5.27
CA HIS A 36 -11.36 11.69 5.61
C HIS A 36 -12.26 12.21 4.48
N SER A 37 -13.25 13.03 4.83
CA SER A 37 -14.06 13.76 3.84
C SER A 37 -13.21 14.81 3.13
N ASN A 38 -13.40 14.94 1.82
CA ASN A 38 -12.75 15.92 0.96
C ASN A 38 -13.66 16.29 -0.23
N GLY A 39 -13.20 17.21 -1.10
CA GLY A 39 -13.99 17.67 -2.25
C GLY A 39 -14.35 16.56 -3.25
N PHE A 40 -13.56 15.48 -3.35
CA PHE A 40 -13.90 14.33 -4.19
C PHE A 40 -14.96 13.43 -3.56
N THR A 41 -14.88 13.18 -2.24
CA THR A 41 -15.90 12.37 -1.55
C THR A 41 -17.28 13.01 -1.59
N GLU A 42 -17.36 14.34 -1.60
CA GLU A 42 -18.63 15.08 -1.74
C GLU A 42 -19.29 14.89 -3.11
N MET A 43 -18.50 14.66 -4.15
CA MET A 43 -18.98 14.37 -5.50
C MET A 43 -19.26 12.88 -5.73
N ALA A 44 -18.67 12.01 -4.91
CA ALA A 44 -18.76 10.57 -5.10
C ALA A 44 -20.18 10.05 -4.83
N ARG A 45 -20.60 9.09 -5.65
CA ARG A 45 -21.91 8.43 -5.47
C ARG A 45 -21.87 7.39 -4.35
N LEU A 46 -20.70 6.83 -4.11
CA LEU A 46 -20.44 5.87 -3.03
C LEU A 46 -19.16 6.28 -2.31
N VAL A 47 -19.24 6.34 -0.98
CA VAL A 47 -18.10 6.63 -0.11
C VAL A 47 -17.91 5.47 0.85
N VAL A 48 -16.71 4.93 0.92
CA VAL A 48 -16.31 3.88 1.87
C VAL A 48 -15.25 4.43 2.82
N PRO A 49 -15.52 4.50 4.13
CA PRO A 49 -14.52 4.94 5.09
C PRO A 49 -13.41 3.89 5.21
N LEU A 50 -12.18 4.31 4.94
CA LEU A 50 -10.99 3.48 5.09
C LEU A 50 -10.42 3.59 6.51
N ARG A 51 -9.79 2.51 6.96
CA ARG A 51 -8.92 2.55 8.14
C ARG A 51 -7.75 3.50 7.92
N GLY A 52 -7.45 4.30 8.93
CA GLY A 52 -6.26 5.14 8.98
C GLY A 52 -4.96 4.33 9.14
N PRO A 53 -3.80 4.97 9.03
CA PRO A 53 -2.50 4.30 9.15
C PRO A 53 -2.29 3.66 10.53
N PHE A 54 -2.78 4.30 11.59
CA PHE A 54 -2.67 3.80 12.97
C PHE A 54 -3.65 2.68 13.31
N GLU A 55 -4.64 2.45 12.44
CA GLU A 55 -5.71 1.46 12.59
C GLU A 55 -5.48 0.22 11.70
N SER A 56 -4.51 0.32 10.80
CA SER A 56 -4.27 -0.65 9.73
C SER A 56 -3.21 -1.67 10.12
N GLU A 57 -3.35 -2.87 9.56
CA GLU A 57 -2.36 -3.95 9.62
C GLU A 57 -1.86 -4.21 8.21
N GLY A 58 -0.56 -4.41 8.03
CA GLY A 58 0.04 -4.61 6.72
C GLY A 58 1.53 -4.28 6.72
N SER A 59 2.03 -3.73 5.62
CA SER A 59 3.43 -3.27 5.53
C SER A 59 3.54 -1.98 4.73
N TYR A 60 4.55 -1.18 5.04
CA TYR A 60 5.00 -0.06 4.21
C TYR A 60 6.35 -0.37 3.58
N THR A 61 6.54 0.02 2.31
CA THR A 61 7.85 0.08 1.66
C THR A 61 8.26 1.53 1.56
N ASN A 62 9.37 1.92 2.18
CA ASN A 62 9.86 3.30 2.11
C ASN A 62 10.70 3.56 0.85
N GLU A 63 11.15 4.80 0.66
CA GLU A 63 11.93 5.21 -0.51
C GLU A 63 13.27 4.48 -0.67
N ALA A 64 13.84 3.97 0.44
CA ALA A 64 15.05 3.14 0.42
C ALA A 64 14.78 1.66 0.13
N GLY A 65 13.53 1.31 -0.23
CA GLY A 65 13.11 -0.07 -0.50
C GLY A 65 13.02 -0.94 0.75
N ARG A 66 12.97 -0.36 1.95
CA ARG A 66 12.80 -1.12 3.20
C ARG A 66 11.31 -1.39 3.44
N VAL A 67 10.95 -2.66 3.51
CA VAL A 67 9.63 -3.17 3.88
C VAL A 67 9.56 -3.29 5.40
N GLN A 68 8.59 -2.64 6.03
CA GLN A 68 8.39 -2.65 7.47
C GLN A 68 6.95 -3.03 7.79
N ALA A 69 6.75 -3.86 8.82
CA ALA A 69 5.43 -4.22 9.28
C ALA A 69 4.71 -3.01 9.90
N LEU A 70 3.46 -2.82 9.49
CA LEU A 70 2.50 -1.90 10.08
C LEU A 70 1.58 -2.71 10.99
N ARG A 71 1.53 -2.31 12.26
CA ARG A 71 0.66 -2.94 13.27
C ARG A 71 -0.35 -1.90 13.77
N PRO A 72 -1.61 -2.29 13.99
CA PRO A 72 -2.62 -1.38 14.52
C PRO A 72 -2.24 -0.98 15.94
N VAL A 73 -2.24 0.32 16.21
CA VAL A 73 -1.96 0.90 17.54
C VAL A 73 -3.23 1.40 18.23
N VAL A 74 -4.29 1.64 17.45
CA VAL A 74 -5.62 2.01 17.94
C VAL A 74 -6.68 1.17 17.24
N PRO A 75 -7.84 0.92 17.87
CA PRO A 75 -8.95 0.29 17.18
C PRO A 75 -9.47 1.20 16.06
N ALA A 76 -9.85 0.59 14.93
CA ALA A 76 -10.54 1.30 13.87
C ALA A 76 -11.93 1.79 14.34
N PRO A 77 -12.36 2.99 13.94
CA PRO A 77 -13.75 3.41 14.11
C PRO A 77 -14.73 2.42 13.48
N GLU A 78 -15.94 2.37 14.02
CA GLU A 78 -16.98 1.50 13.49
C GLU A 78 -17.28 1.83 12.02
N GLY A 79 -17.40 0.79 11.19
CA GLY A 79 -17.65 0.93 9.76
C GLY A 79 -16.41 1.11 8.88
N CYS A 80 -15.26 1.49 9.45
CA CYS A 80 -14.01 1.62 8.69
C CYS A 80 -13.48 0.26 8.23
N ARG A 81 -13.08 0.18 6.95
CA ARG A 81 -12.57 -1.06 6.31
C ARG A 81 -11.12 -0.91 5.88
N ALA A 82 -10.36 -2.00 5.90
CA ALA A 82 -9.03 -1.99 5.29
C ALA A 82 -9.16 -1.93 3.76
N GLY A 83 -8.22 -1.27 3.07
CA GLY A 83 -8.29 -1.12 1.61
C GLY A 83 -8.41 -2.44 0.84
N TRP A 84 -7.66 -3.46 1.26
CA TRP A 84 -7.73 -4.80 0.65
C TRP A 84 -9.10 -5.45 0.79
N GLN A 85 -9.81 -5.22 1.91
CA GLN A 85 -11.17 -5.74 2.13
C GLN A 85 -12.17 -5.07 1.19
N VAL A 86 -11.98 -3.78 0.92
CA VAL A 86 -12.83 -3.02 -0.02
C VAL A 86 -12.63 -3.56 -1.44
N VAL A 87 -11.37 -3.78 -1.85
CA VAL A 87 -11.07 -4.37 -3.17
C VAL A 87 -11.63 -5.78 -3.28
N ALA A 88 -11.47 -6.63 -2.27
CA ALA A 88 -12.01 -7.99 -2.26
C ALA A 88 -13.55 -8.01 -2.37
N ALA A 89 -14.24 -7.16 -1.61
CA ALA A 89 -15.70 -7.05 -1.67
C ALA A 89 -16.20 -6.52 -3.02
N LEU A 90 -15.45 -5.59 -3.66
CA LEU A 90 -15.75 -5.13 -5.01
C LEU A 90 -15.56 -6.26 -6.03
N ALA A 91 -14.48 -7.03 -5.92
CA ALA A 91 -14.21 -8.17 -6.79
C ALA A 91 -15.32 -9.23 -6.69
N GLU A 92 -15.71 -9.61 -5.47
CA GLU A 92 -16.83 -10.53 -5.22
C GLU A 92 -18.14 -10.01 -5.82
N GLY A 93 -18.48 -8.73 -5.58
CA GLY A 93 -19.69 -8.11 -6.12
C GLY A 93 -19.72 -8.01 -7.65
N LEU A 94 -18.54 -8.04 -8.30
CA LEU A 94 -18.39 -8.07 -9.75
C LEU A 94 -18.28 -9.49 -10.32
N GLY A 95 -18.32 -10.52 -9.47
CA GLY A 95 -18.21 -11.92 -9.87
C GLY A 95 -16.78 -12.36 -10.23
N ALA A 96 -15.76 -11.66 -9.72
CA ALA A 96 -14.37 -12.09 -9.84
C ALA A 96 -14.02 -13.09 -8.74
N GLU A 97 -13.20 -14.09 -9.10
CA GLU A 97 -12.69 -15.13 -8.19
C GLU A 97 -11.24 -14.80 -7.77
N GLY A 98 -10.77 -15.41 -6.69
CA GLY A 98 -9.37 -15.29 -6.23
C GLY A 98 -9.11 -14.11 -5.29
N PHE A 99 -10.16 -13.54 -4.71
CA PHE A 99 -10.07 -12.44 -3.74
C PHE A 99 -10.52 -12.85 -2.33
N GLU A 100 -10.63 -14.16 -2.07
CA GLU A 100 -11.12 -14.74 -0.82
C GLU A 100 -10.05 -14.72 0.29
N TYR A 101 -9.56 -13.53 0.64
CA TYR A 101 -8.58 -13.34 1.70
C TYR A 101 -9.25 -13.22 3.07
N GLY A 102 -8.84 -14.06 4.02
CA GLY A 102 -9.23 -13.99 5.43
C GLY A 102 -8.39 -13.00 6.25
N SER A 103 -7.21 -12.63 5.77
CA SER A 103 -6.32 -11.68 6.47
C SER A 103 -5.34 -11.01 5.51
N VAL A 104 -4.73 -9.90 5.94
CA VAL A 104 -3.66 -9.23 5.19
C VAL A 104 -2.39 -10.09 5.07
N PHE A 105 -2.21 -11.09 5.94
CA PHE A 105 -1.10 -12.04 5.83
C PHE A 105 -1.21 -12.88 4.55
N GLN A 106 -2.42 -13.34 4.21
CA GLN A 106 -2.64 -14.09 2.95
C GLN A 106 -2.41 -13.21 1.72
N VAL A 107 -2.81 -11.93 1.77
CA VAL A 107 -2.50 -10.96 0.72
C VAL A 107 -0.98 -10.80 0.55
N SER A 108 -0.24 -10.74 1.66
CA SER A 108 1.22 -10.65 1.65
C SER A 108 1.89 -11.92 1.14
N GLU A 109 1.35 -13.10 1.46
CA GLU A 109 1.85 -14.39 0.94
C GLU A 109 1.69 -14.46 -0.57
N GLU A 110 0.54 -14.05 -1.10
CA GLU A 110 0.32 -13.99 -2.55
C GLU A 110 1.24 -12.96 -3.22
N LEU A 111 1.43 -11.79 -2.61
CA LEU A 111 2.38 -10.78 -3.10
C LEU A 111 3.80 -11.36 -3.19
N ALA A 112 4.25 -12.07 -2.15
CA ALA A 112 5.57 -12.69 -2.12
C ALA A 112 5.72 -13.82 -3.16
N GLY A 113 4.63 -14.54 -3.46
CA GLY A 113 4.61 -15.59 -4.48
C GLY A 113 4.53 -15.09 -5.92
N SER A 114 3.99 -13.88 -6.14
CA SER A 114 3.71 -13.33 -7.47
C SER A 114 4.68 -12.23 -7.90
N VAL A 115 5.26 -11.48 -6.96
CA VAL A 115 6.15 -10.35 -7.24
C VAL A 115 7.55 -10.66 -6.74
N GLY A 116 8.48 -10.91 -7.67
CA GLY A 116 9.84 -11.38 -7.34
C GLY A 116 10.64 -10.48 -6.39
N ALA A 117 10.37 -9.17 -6.35
CA ALA A 117 11.00 -8.26 -5.39
C ALA A 117 10.63 -8.57 -3.93
N PHE A 118 9.45 -9.16 -3.70
CA PHE A 118 8.91 -9.57 -2.41
C PHE A 118 9.13 -11.07 -2.12
N ALA A 119 9.91 -11.78 -2.94
CA ALA A 119 10.11 -13.22 -2.75
C ALA A 119 10.66 -13.53 -1.34
N GLY A 120 9.95 -14.38 -0.61
CA GLY A 120 10.29 -14.74 0.78
C GLY A 120 10.06 -13.61 1.80
N LEU A 121 9.43 -12.51 1.41
CA LEU A 121 9.04 -11.40 2.30
C LEU A 121 7.54 -11.48 2.58
N THR A 122 7.17 -12.27 3.57
CA THR A 122 5.79 -12.33 4.06
C THR A 122 5.63 -11.48 5.32
N LEU A 123 4.45 -10.90 5.51
CA LEU A 123 4.16 -10.06 6.68
C LEU A 123 4.39 -10.79 8.01
N GLY A 124 4.11 -12.11 8.05
CA GLY A 124 4.31 -12.93 9.24
C GLY A 124 5.78 -13.18 9.60
N GLU A 125 6.69 -13.06 8.63
CA GLU A 125 8.11 -13.35 8.78
C GLU A 125 8.98 -12.08 8.77
N LEU A 126 8.39 -10.90 8.59
CA LEU A 126 9.12 -9.63 8.58
C LEU A 126 9.83 -9.39 9.91
N PRO A 127 11.15 -9.11 9.90
CA PRO A 127 11.89 -8.70 11.09
C PRO A 127 11.33 -7.41 11.70
N GLU A 128 11.58 -7.19 12.99
CA GLU A 128 11.11 -5.99 13.71
C GLU A 128 11.56 -4.68 13.05
N LEU A 129 12.81 -4.61 12.57
CA LEU A 129 13.37 -3.45 11.86
C LEU A 129 13.06 -3.45 10.35
N GLY A 130 12.26 -4.41 9.89
CA GLY A 130 11.97 -4.65 8.49
C GLY A 130 13.16 -5.18 7.69
N GLN A 131 12.92 -5.39 6.39
CA GLN A 131 13.90 -5.93 5.46
C GLN A 131 13.90 -5.12 4.16
N THR A 132 15.08 -4.88 3.60
CA THR A 132 15.21 -4.23 2.29
C THR A 132 14.89 -5.23 1.19
N LEU A 133 14.09 -4.80 0.21
CA LEU A 133 13.80 -5.58 -1.00
C LEU A 133 15.12 -6.01 -1.66
N SER A 134 15.19 -7.27 -2.08
CA SER A 134 16.32 -7.73 -2.89
C SER A 134 16.23 -7.08 -4.26
N SER A 135 17.29 -6.41 -4.71
CA SER A 135 17.42 -6.00 -6.11
C SER A 135 17.39 -7.24 -6.99
N GLY A 136 16.32 -7.43 -7.75
CA GLY A 136 16.21 -8.53 -8.70
C GLY A 136 17.16 -8.36 -9.90
N ALA A 137 18.46 -8.59 -9.72
CA ALA A 137 19.41 -9.03 -10.74
C ALA A 137 20.74 -9.40 -10.06
N GLY A 138 21.28 -10.58 -10.36
CA GLY A 138 22.62 -10.95 -9.94
C GLY A 138 23.65 -9.88 -10.34
N GLN A 139 24.17 -9.18 -9.35
CA GLN A 139 25.51 -8.60 -9.41
C GLN A 139 26.29 -9.25 -8.28
N LYS A 140 27.26 -10.09 -8.65
CA LYS A 140 28.41 -10.36 -7.79
C LYS A 140 29.15 -9.04 -7.62
N THR A 141 28.77 -8.23 -6.63
CA THR A 141 29.69 -7.25 -6.08
C THR A 141 30.58 -8.01 -5.10
N GLY A 142 31.80 -8.28 -5.56
CA GLY A 142 32.84 -8.84 -4.71
C GLY A 142 33.00 -7.97 -3.46
N GLU A 143 33.07 -8.62 -2.31
CA GLU A 143 33.71 -8.05 -1.14
C GLU A 143 35.10 -7.57 -1.55
N SER A 144 35.27 -6.24 -1.62
CA SER A 144 36.57 -5.65 -1.32
C SER A 144 36.53 -5.25 0.15
N ASP A 145 37.09 -6.14 0.97
CA ASP A 145 37.55 -5.86 2.32
C ASP A 145 38.47 -4.63 2.29
N ALA A 146 37.91 -3.47 2.64
CA ALA A 146 38.70 -2.28 2.96
C ALA A 146 38.86 -2.27 4.48
N GLY A 147 39.90 -2.98 4.92
CA GLY A 147 40.36 -2.96 6.29
C GLY A 147 40.54 -1.53 6.79
N LEU A 148 39.94 -1.25 7.94
CA LEU A 148 40.20 -0.06 8.73
C LEU A 148 41.62 -0.15 9.29
N ASP A 149 42.57 0.49 8.62
CA ASP A 149 43.91 0.73 9.15
C ASP A 149 43.81 1.82 10.23
N ALA A 150 43.86 1.38 11.50
CA ALA A 150 44.01 2.26 12.64
C ALA A 150 45.48 2.72 12.71
N GLY A 151 45.80 3.76 11.94
CA GLY A 151 47.06 4.49 12.06
C GLY A 151 47.17 5.19 13.40
N SER A 152 47.96 4.61 14.29
CA SER A 152 48.52 5.23 15.48
C SER A 152 49.40 6.43 15.11
N THR A 153 49.14 7.58 15.71
CA THR A 153 50.15 8.64 15.82
C THR A 153 50.31 8.96 17.29
N ASP A 154 51.32 8.34 17.89
CA ASP A 154 52.07 8.93 19.01
C ASP A 154 52.98 10.02 18.42
N GLU A 155 52.79 11.27 18.86
CA GLU A 155 53.82 12.23 19.31
C GLU A 155 53.17 13.53 19.82
#